data_AF-A0A162J8Y3-F1
#
_entry.id   AF-A0A162J8Y3-F1
#
_cell.length_a   1.000
_cell.length_b   1.000
_cell.length_c   1.000
_cell.angle_alpha   90.00
_cell.angle_beta   90.00
_cell.angle_gamma   90.00
#
_symmetry.space_group_name_H-M   'P 1'
#
loop_
_entity.id
_entity.type
_entity.pdbx_description
1 polymer ?
#
loop_
_entity_poly.entity_id
_entity_poly.type
_entity_poly.pdbx_seq_one_letter_code
_entity_poly.pdbx_strand_id
1 'polypeptide(L)'
;MNLLEIQSYTNDFNKLQQDIENLNFEIKELLLQKADKEERNRNQFQKRLLEIKKIEENIKSKMDNKYFKFIKHYDFLDAKEKNITLYNMEINEELGCLTRRVNTEQEISPNEIQFSNDKKTLHYFFKNSDISNAIYYSFYRVAGNGLPIVPKHIYIRYKEHMDNLYEPYFRYYNRNNKKSFVTTVLFEPKKINEVIFEFEHPINTENASCKLLSRSYSDNNKVDILIENPYKIKTFNITKKSSEVIPLIFQYTEDGFTFKDITFSKELEGIIPLEKNRAFTLRILSDNDKLIAKKEKTIEFEEKFSKEIHTGFGIYQLPLGEKISFETIEIIFPTSSVEKIKNDLGENHKIVEKFLNEKEQIYFLLKNFLKTNSENKRNEKLKYVDNINILQSDNDLANFFFDKNTNTLCTSSFFDKYPFFIKYQHQKENEDFSQNYFTNILFEFSLKG
;
A
#
# COMPACT_ATOMS: atom_id res chain seq x y z
N MET A 1 52.65 -3.33 69.61
CA MET A 1 51.40 -2.76 69.09
C MET A 1 51.00 -1.65 70.04
N ASN A 2 50.87 -0.42 69.56
CA ASN A 2 50.61 0.75 70.42
C ASN A 2 49.12 0.78 70.82
N LEU A 3 48.79 1.20 72.04
CA LEU A 3 47.42 1.19 72.58
C LEU A 3 46.45 2.00 71.70
N LEU A 4 46.97 3.07 71.07
CA LEU A 4 46.26 3.94 70.13
C LEU A 4 45.89 3.24 68.83
N GLU A 5 46.73 2.35 68.31
CA GLU A 5 46.44 1.56 67.09
C GLU A 5 45.34 0.54 67.35
N ILE A 6 45.37 -0.11 68.53
CA ILE A 6 44.33 -1.07 68.94
C ILE A 6 42.98 -0.36 69.09
N GLN A 7 42.94 0.84 69.66
CA GLN A 7 41.72 1.64 69.76
C GLN A 7 41.19 2.08 68.39
N SER A 8 42.06 2.47 67.46
CA SER A 8 41.66 2.80 66.09
C SER A 8 41.03 1.60 65.39
N TYR A 9 41.69 0.44 65.42
CA TYR A 9 41.16 -0.78 64.82
C TYR A 9 39.84 -1.24 65.46
N THR A 10 39.69 -1.06 66.76
CA THR A 10 38.44 -1.38 67.47
C THR A 10 37.30 -0.47 67.03
N ASN A 11 37.56 0.83 66.84
CA ASN A 11 36.57 1.78 66.33
C ASN A 11 36.18 1.49 64.88
N ASP A 12 37.16 1.19 64.02
CA ASP A 12 36.91 0.82 62.62
C ASP A 12 36.10 -0.49 62.54
N PHE A 13 36.43 -1.47 63.39
CA PHE A 13 35.69 -2.72 63.50
C PHE A 13 34.25 -2.49 63.95
N ASN A 14 34.02 -1.69 64.99
CA ASN A 14 32.67 -1.38 65.48
C ASN A 14 31.84 -0.63 64.44
N LYS A 15 32.47 0.28 63.70
CA LYS A 15 31.83 1.01 62.60
C LYS A 15 31.44 0.06 61.46
N LEU A 16 32.36 -0.83 61.05
CA LEU A 16 32.08 -1.86 60.05
C LEU A 16 30.96 -2.80 60.51
N GLN A 17 30.93 -3.18 61.79
CA GLN A 17 29.86 -3.99 62.33
C GLN A 17 28.51 -3.27 62.25
N GLN A 18 28.47 -1.99 62.60
CA GLN A 18 27.25 -1.19 62.50
C GLN A 18 26.78 -1.01 61.05
N ASP A 19 27.71 -0.81 60.11
CA ASP A 19 27.41 -0.72 58.68
C ASP A 19 26.85 -2.06 58.14
N ILE A 20 27.39 -3.20 58.59
CA ILE A 20 26.88 -4.53 58.26
C ILE A 20 25.47 -4.73 58.84
N GLU A 21 25.22 -4.31 60.07
CA GLU A 21 23.89 -4.40 60.69
C GLU A 21 22.85 -3.56 59.95
N ASN A 22 23.21 -2.33 59.54
CA ASN A 22 22.35 -1.46 58.75
C ASN A 22 22.05 -2.05 57.36
N LEU A 23 23.07 -2.57 56.65
CA LEU A 23 22.89 -3.23 55.36
C LEU A 23 21.99 -4.47 55.47
N ASN A 24 22.15 -5.26 56.54
CA ASN A 24 21.29 -6.42 56.78
C ASN A 24 19.84 -6.02 57.05
N PHE A 25 19.60 -4.88 57.71
CA PHE A 25 18.26 -4.33 57.88
C PHE A 25 17.65 -3.91 56.54
N GLU A 26 18.40 -3.18 55.71
CA GLU A 26 17.96 -2.76 54.37
C GLU A 26 17.66 -3.95 53.46
N ILE A 27 18.50 -5.00 53.49
CA ILE A 27 18.26 -6.25 52.76
C ILE A 27 16.94 -6.90 53.19
N LYS A 28 16.64 -6.93 54.49
CA LYS A 28 15.37 -7.50 55.00
C LYS A 28 14.16 -6.69 54.51
N GLU A 29 14.23 -5.37 54.53
CA GLU A 29 13.16 -4.52 53.97
C GLU A 29 12.97 -4.74 52.47
N LEU A 30 14.06 -4.83 51.70
CA LEU A 30 14.00 -5.09 50.27
C LEU A 30 13.40 -6.47 49.95
N LEU A 31 13.70 -7.50 50.76
CA LEU A 31 13.10 -8.83 50.62
C LEU A 31 11.60 -8.82 50.92
N LEU A 32 11.16 -8.08 51.94
CA LEU A 32 9.73 -7.88 52.23
C LEU A 32 9.02 -7.16 51.08
N GLN A 33 9.59 -6.05 50.58
CA GLN A 33 9.02 -5.32 49.45
C GLN A 33 8.96 -6.18 48.17
N LYS A 34 9.94 -7.06 47.96
CA LYS A 34 9.92 -8.02 46.85
C LYS A 34 8.77 -9.02 46.99
N ALA A 35 8.61 -9.62 48.17
CA ALA A 35 7.51 -10.55 48.44
C ALA A 35 6.14 -9.87 48.23
N ASP A 36 5.95 -8.66 48.74
CA ASP A 36 4.72 -7.88 48.54
C ASP A 36 4.46 -7.54 47.06
N LYS A 37 5.51 -7.26 46.29
CA LYS A 37 5.38 -7.02 44.84
C LYS A 37 5.01 -8.31 44.09
N GLU A 38 5.62 -9.43 44.45
CA GLU A 38 5.31 -10.74 43.87
C GLU A 38 3.86 -11.16 44.16
N GLU A 39 3.39 -10.97 45.40
CA GLU A 39 2.02 -11.27 45.79
C GLU A 39 1.00 -10.36 45.07
N ARG A 40 1.25 -9.04 45.02
CA ARG A 40 0.42 -8.11 44.26
C ARG A 40 0.31 -8.48 42.78
N ASN A 41 1.45 -8.79 42.15
CA ASN A 41 1.48 -9.21 40.74
C ASN A 41 0.73 -10.53 40.53
N ARG A 42 0.89 -11.50 41.44
CA ARG A 42 0.16 -12.78 41.37
C ARG A 42 -1.35 -12.57 41.47
N ASN A 43 -1.81 -11.74 42.40
CA ASN A 43 -3.23 -11.43 42.58
C ASN A 43 -3.80 -10.68 41.37
N GLN A 44 -3.05 -9.72 40.82
CA GLN A 44 -3.47 -9.00 39.61
C GLN A 44 -3.52 -9.91 38.38
N PHE A 45 -2.56 -10.83 38.24
CA PHE A 45 -2.55 -11.84 37.19
C PHE A 45 -3.76 -12.78 37.31
N GLN A 46 -4.06 -13.28 38.50
CA GLN A 46 -5.24 -14.13 38.74
C GLN A 46 -6.54 -13.40 38.40
N LYS A 47 -6.67 -12.13 38.79
CA LYS A 47 -7.85 -11.31 38.43
C LYS A 47 -8.01 -11.16 36.92
N ARG A 48 -6.93 -10.83 36.20
CA ARG A 48 -6.93 -10.74 34.73
C ARG A 48 -7.24 -12.08 34.08
N LEU A 49 -6.69 -13.17 34.58
CA LEU A 49 -6.98 -14.52 34.09
C LEU A 49 -8.46 -14.87 34.24
N LEU A 50 -9.07 -14.50 35.38
CA LEU A 50 -10.50 -14.69 35.62
C LEU A 50 -11.36 -13.84 34.68
N GLU A 51 -10.98 -12.59 34.44
CA GLU A 51 -11.64 -11.71 33.46
C GLU A 51 -11.54 -12.28 32.03
N ILE A 52 -10.36 -12.78 31.63
CA ILE A 52 -10.17 -13.45 30.34
C ILE A 52 -11.07 -14.68 30.23
N LYS A 53 -11.10 -15.55 31.25
CA LYS A 53 -11.98 -16.72 31.27
C LYS A 53 -13.46 -16.34 31.14
N LYS A 54 -13.89 -15.29 31.85
CA LYS A 54 -15.27 -14.79 31.77
C LYS A 54 -15.61 -14.24 30.38
N ILE A 55 -14.67 -13.54 29.74
CA ILE A 55 -14.82 -13.06 28.36
C ILE A 55 -14.87 -14.26 27.40
N GLU A 56 -14.01 -15.26 27.58
CA GLU A 56 -13.98 -16.49 26.78
C GLU A 56 -15.30 -17.26 26.90
N GLU A 57 -15.83 -17.44 28.11
CA GLU A 57 -17.14 -18.05 28.38
C GLU A 57 -18.29 -17.22 27.76
N ASN A 58 -18.21 -15.90 27.79
CA ASN A 58 -19.19 -15.02 27.15
C ASN A 58 -19.15 -15.12 25.62
N ILE A 59 -17.95 -15.19 25.03
CA ILE A 59 -17.77 -15.43 23.59
C ILE A 59 -18.30 -16.82 23.23
N LYS A 60 -17.92 -17.87 23.98
CA LYS A 60 -18.41 -19.24 23.79
C LYS A 60 -19.93 -19.34 23.89
N SER A 61 -20.54 -18.75 24.92
CA SER A 61 -22.01 -18.75 25.07
C SER A 61 -22.75 -17.91 24.02
N LYS A 62 -22.10 -16.94 23.38
CA LYS A 62 -22.63 -16.22 22.22
C LYS A 62 -22.43 -16.98 20.90
N MET A 63 -21.39 -17.82 20.81
CA MET A 63 -21.14 -18.70 19.68
C MET A 63 -22.02 -19.96 19.72
N ASP A 64 -22.29 -20.48 20.92
CA ASP A 64 -23.13 -21.63 21.14
C ASP A 64 -24.63 -21.25 21.10
N ASN A 65 -25.29 -21.66 20.02
CA ASN A 65 -26.43 -22.59 20.08
C ASN A 65 -27.91 -22.13 20.10
N LYS A 66 -28.33 -20.91 19.76
CA LYS A 66 -29.79 -20.65 19.57
C LYS A 66 -30.29 -20.43 18.14
N TYR A 67 -29.44 -20.03 17.20
CA TYR A 67 -29.92 -19.57 15.89
C TYR A 67 -29.46 -20.41 14.69
N PHE A 68 -28.41 -21.23 14.85
CA PHE A 68 -27.87 -22.05 13.77
C PHE A 68 -27.79 -23.51 14.20
N LYS A 69 -28.33 -24.40 13.36
CA LYS A 69 -28.26 -25.85 13.52
C LYS A 69 -26.98 -26.42 12.90
N PHE A 70 -26.34 -25.67 12.01
CA PHE A 70 -25.09 -26.03 11.38
C PHE A 70 -24.16 -24.82 11.32
N ILE A 71 -22.90 -25.01 11.69
CA ILE A 71 -21.82 -24.03 11.46
C ILE A 71 -20.60 -24.81 10.99
N LYS A 72 -20.05 -24.44 9.84
CA LYS A 72 -18.76 -24.93 9.37
C LYS A 72 -17.89 -23.79 8.89
N HIS A 73 -16.67 -23.77 9.38
CA HIS A 73 -15.63 -22.85 8.94
C HIS A 73 -14.77 -23.56 7.91
N TYR A 74 -14.52 -22.91 6.78
CA TYR A 74 -13.62 -23.39 5.74
C TYR A 74 -12.31 -22.60 5.83
N ASP A 75 -11.29 -23.30 6.30
CA ASP A 75 -9.90 -22.86 6.37
C ASP A 75 -9.09 -23.74 5.41
N PHE A 76 -8.52 -23.13 4.38
CA PHE A 76 -7.86 -23.86 3.30
C PHE A 76 -6.44 -24.31 3.67
N LEU A 77 -6.01 -24.20 4.93
CA LEU A 77 -4.77 -24.81 5.41
C LEU A 77 -4.80 -26.35 5.41
N ASP A 78 -5.98 -26.99 5.41
CA ASP A 78 -6.08 -28.46 5.50
C ASP A 78 -6.29 -29.15 4.13
N ALA A 79 -5.18 -29.52 3.49
CA ALA A 79 -5.19 -30.27 2.22
C ALA A 79 -5.84 -31.68 2.31
N LYS A 80 -6.20 -32.16 3.50
CA LYS A 80 -6.82 -33.50 3.69
C LYS A 80 -8.34 -33.48 3.61
N GLU A 81 -8.96 -32.31 3.42
CA GLU A 81 -10.42 -32.20 3.38
C GLU A 81 -11.01 -32.89 2.12
N LYS A 82 -11.50 -34.12 2.29
CA LYS A 82 -11.94 -35.01 1.19
C LYS A 82 -13.18 -34.55 0.43
N ASN A 83 -13.92 -33.57 0.96
CA ASN A 83 -15.11 -33.00 0.34
C ASN A 83 -14.79 -31.82 -0.59
N ILE A 84 -13.52 -31.50 -0.84
CA ILE A 84 -13.08 -30.44 -1.76
C ILE A 84 -12.53 -31.06 -3.04
N THR A 85 -13.01 -30.58 -4.19
CA THR A 85 -12.48 -30.91 -5.52
C THR A 85 -11.93 -29.65 -6.18
N LEU A 86 -10.65 -29.70 -6.56
CA LEU A 86 -9.92 -28.56 -7.12
C LEU A 86 -9.78 -28.73 -8.64
N TYR A 87 -10.08 -27.67 -9.40
CA TYR A 87 -9.89 -27.61 -10.85
C TYR A 87 -9.06 -26.39 -11.19
N ASN A 88 -7.81 -26.59 -11.62
CA ASN A 88 -6.84 -25.53 -11.92
C ASN A 88 -6.61 -24.52 -10.76
N MET A 89 -7.08 -24.86 -9.56
CA MET A 89 -6.77 -24.22 -8.30
C MET A 89 -5.90 -25.17 -7.46
N GLU A 90 -5.16 -24.64 -6.52
CA GLU A 90 -4.35 -25.39 -5.57
C GLU A 90 -4.51 -24.81 -4.17
N ILE A 91 -4.44 -25.69 -3.17
CA ILE A 91 -4.30 -25.27 -1.78
C ILE A 91 -2.82 -24.93 -1.58
N ASN A 92 -2.54 -23.66 -1.31
CA ASN A 92 -1.21 -23.20 -0.95
C ASN A 92 -1.07 -23.26 0.57
N GLU A 93 -0.49 -24.36 1.06
CA GLU A 93 -0.30 -24.62 2.50
C GLU A 93 0.59 -23.58 3.18
N GLU A 94 1.51 -22.95 2.45
CA GLU A 94 2.39 -21.91 3.00
C GLU A 94 1.65 -20.58 3.20
N LEU A 95 0.70 -20.28 2.31
CA LEU A 95 -0.16 -19.12 2.40
C LEU A 95 -1.40 -19.36 3.26
N GLY A 96 -1.82 -20.61 3.45
CA GLY A 96 -3.10 -20.95 4.06
C GLY A 96 -4.30 -20.51 3.23
N CYS A 97 -4.20 -20.63 1.92
CA CYS A 97 -5.25 -20.17 1.03
C CYS A 97 -5.37 -21.02 -0.23
N LEU A 98 -6.43 -20.79 -0.97
CA LEU A 98 -6.62 -21.36 -2.29
C LEU A 98 -6.14 -20.37 -3.36
N THR A 99 -5.23 -20.79 -4.24
CA THR A 99 -4.68 -19.99 -5.33
C THR A 99 -4.93 -20.64 -6.68
N ARG A 100 -4.89 -19.87 -7.78
CA ARG A 100 -4.82 -20.45 -9.13
C ARG A 100 -3.50 -21.19 -9.33
N ARG A 101 -3.55 -22.33 -10.01
CA ARG A 101 -2.36 -23.07 -10.40
C ARG A 101 -1.63 -22.33 -11.52
N VAL A 102 -0.37 -21.98 -11.26
CA VAL A 102 0.50 -21.34 -12.26
C VAL A 102 0.71 -22.29 -13.44
N ASN A 103 0.46 -21.81 -14.66
CA ASN A 103 0.70 -22.54 -15.90
C ASN A 103 2.10 -22.25 -16.45
N THR A 104 2.46 -20.97 -16.56
CA THR A 104 3.81 -20.54 -16.94
C THR A 104 4.30 -19.48 -15.96
N GLU A 105 5.59 -19.52 -15.66
CA GLU A 105 6.27 -18.51 -14.85
C GLU A 105 7.52 -18.03 -15.61
N GLN A 106 7.68 -16.72 -15.71
CA GLN A 106 8.89 -16.09 -16.23
C GLN A 106 9.48 -15.20 -15.14
N GLU A 107 10.77 -15.40 -14.86
CA GLU A 107 11.52 -14.51 -13.97
C GLU A 107 12.06 -13.31 -14.74
N ILE A 108 11.89 -12.12 -14.18
CA ILE A 108 12.39 -10.86 -14.73
C ILE A 108 13.42 -10.32 -13.74
N SER A 109 14.68 -10.27 -14.20
CA SER A 109 15.79 -9.75 -13.40
C SER A 109 15.89 -8.23 -13.53
N PRO A 110 16.33 -7.52 -12.48
CA PRO A 110 16.55 -6.08 -12.53
C PRO A 110 17.69 -5.76 -13.51
N ASN A 111 17.52 -4.67 -14.25
CA ASN A 111 18.54 -4.14 -15.16
C ASN A 111 19.61 -3.33 -14.41
N GLU A 112 19.21 -2.66 -13.34
CA GLU A 112 20.07 -1.81 -12.54
C GLU A 112 19.64 -1.88 -11.08
N ILE A 113 20.62 -1.86 -10.18
CA ILE A 113 20.41 -1.85 -8.74
C ILE A 113 21.17 -0.66 -8.19
N GLN A 114 20.48 0.23 -7.49
CA GLN A 114 21.08 1.34 -6.76
C GLN A 114 20.80 1.19 -5.27
N PHE A 115 21.71 1.68 -4.44
CA PHE A 115 21.54 1.68 -2.99
C PHE A 115 22.01 3.01 -2.41
N SER A 116 21.35 3.43 -1.34
CA SER A 116 21.74 4.62 -0.59
C SER A 116 23.10 4.44 0.10
N ASN A 117 23.78 5.55 0.39
CA ASN A 117 25.09 5.52 1.06
C ASN A 117 25.05 4.82 2.43
N ASP A 118 23.92 4.88 3.13
CA ASP A 118 23.71 4.22 4.42
C ASP A 118 23.24 2.74 4.29
N LYS A 119 23.08 2.25 3.05
CA LYS A 119 22.59 0.91 2.69
C LYS A 119 21.24 0.55 3.31
N LYS A 120 20.41 1.55 3.62
CA LYS A 120 19.05 1.35 4.14
C LYS A 120 17.97 1.41 3.07
N THR A 121 18.29 1.87 1.87
CA THR A 121 17.36 1.94 0.75
C THR A 121 17.97 1.30 -0.48
N LEU A 122 17.23 0.39 -1.11
CA LEU A 122 17.59 -0.26 -2.37
C LEU A 122 16.55 0.01 -3.44
N HIS A 123 17.02 0.36 -4.63
CA HIS A 123 16.23 0.59 -5.83
C HIS A 123 16.58 -0.47 -6.86
N TYR A 124 15.58 -1.19 -7.34
CA TYR A 124 15.68 -2.17 -8.41
C TYR A 124 14.94 -1.66 -9.63
N PHE A 125 15.65 -1.38 -10.72
CA PHE A 125 15.07 -0.85 -11.95
C PHE A 125 14.87 -1.94 -12.99
N PHE A 126 13.73 -1.91 -13.67
CA PHE A 126 13.35 -2.87 -14.71
C PHE A 126 13.02 -2.11 -16.00
N LYS A 127 13.82 -2.32 -17.06
CA LYS A 127 13.62 -1.74 -18.39
C LYS A 127 12.74 -2.67 -19.21
N ASN A 128 11.65 -2.13 -19.78
CA ASN A 128 10.62 -2.89 -20.50
C ASN A 128 9.98 -3.98 -19.65
N SER A 129 9.33 -3.59 -18.55
CA SER A 129 8.68 -4.55 -17.67
C SER A 129 7.55 -5.30 -18.39
N ASP A 130 7.79 -6.57 -18.67
CA ASP A 130 6.73 -7.53 -18.90
C ASP A 130 5.74 -7.49 -17.73
N ILE A 131 4.51 -7.90 -17.99
CA ILE A 131 3.44 -7.92 -16.99
C ILE A 131 3.91 -8.75 -15.79
N SER A 132 3.98 -8.14 -14.62
CA SER A 132 4.41 -8.79 -13.38
C SER A 132 3.24 -8.83 -12.41
N ASN A 133 3.07 -9.95 -11.73
CA ASN A 133 2.00 -10.15 -10.74
C ASN A 133 2.52 -10.81 -9.45
N ALA A 134 3.84 -10.99 -9.36
CA ALA A 134 4.50 -11.36 -8.14
C ALA A 134 5.91 -10.76 -8.07
N ILE A 135 6.38 -10.50 -6.85
CA ILE A 135 7.74 -10.05 -6.54
C ILE A 135 8.35 -11.10 -5.63
N TYR A 136 9.56 -11.49 -5.96
CA TYR A 136 10.43 -12.30 -5.11
C TYR A 136 11.53 -11.41 -4.56
N TYR A 137 11.79 -11.45 -3.26
CA TYR A 137 12.95 -10.78 -2.69
C TYR A 137 13.57 -11.52 -1.50
N SER A 138 14.85 -11.23 -1.23
CA SER A 138 15.65 -11.82 -0.16
C SER A 138 16.72 -10.84 0.30
N PHE A 139 16.75 -10.54 1.60
CA PHE A 139 17.66 -9.56 2.19
C PHE A 139 18.21 -10.03 3.53
N TYR A 140 19.44 -9.59 3.84
CA TYR A 140 20.17 -9.95 5.05
C TYR A 140 20.86 -8.72 5.65
N ARG A 141 21.04 -8.69 6.98
CA ARG A 141 21.74 -7.58 7.67
C ARG A 141 23.25 -7.58 7.37
N VAL A 142 23.86 -6.38 7.34
CA VAL A 142 25.34 -6.23 7.28
C VAL A 142 26.01 -6.67 8.58
N ALA A 143 25.47 -6.21 9.73
CA ALA A 143 26.05 -6.48 11.05
C ALA A 143 25.29 -7.61 11.76
N GLY A 144 26.01 -8.68 12.15
CA GLY A 144 25.55 -9.69 13.10
C GLY A 144 24.83 -10.91 12.50
N ASN A 145 25.59 -11.83 11.90
CA ASN A 145 25.27 -13.25 11.73
C ASN A 145 24.54 -13.68 10.44
N GLY A 146 24.37 -12.81 9.45
CA GLY A 146 23.67 -13.18 8.20
C GLY A 146 22.19 -13.50 8.44
N LEU A 147 21.58 -12.85 9.44
CA LEU A 147 20.16 -13.02 9.73
C LEU A 147 19.30 -12.33 8.66
N PRO A 148 18.16 -12.95 8.28
CA PRO A 148 17.22 -12.33 7.37
C PRO A 148 16.66 -11.02 7.90
N ILE A 149 16.36 -10.09 6.99
CA ILE A 149 15.69 -8.82 7.30
C ILE A 149 14.54 -8.57 6.34
N VAL A 150 13.46 -8.01 6.87
CA VAL A 150 12.29 -7.59 6.11
C VAL A 150 12.30 -6.07 5.94
N PRO A 151 11.88 -5.56 4.78
CA PRO A 151 11.76 -4.13 4.53
C PRO A 151 10.67 -3.52 5.42
N LYS A 152 10.91 -2.29 5.88
CA LYS A 152 9.93 -1.43 6.56
C LYS A 152 8.89 -0.92 5.57
N HIS A 153 9.31 -0.57 4.37
CA HIS A 153 8.43 -0.15 3.28
C HIS A 153 8.92 -0.74 1.96
N ILE A 154 7.97 -1.05 1.08
CA ILE A 154 8.27 -1.44 -0.29
C ILE A 154 7.39 -0.59 -1.20
N TYR A 155 8.03 0.20 -2.06
CA TYR A 155 7.34 1.02 -3.04
C TYR A 155 7.48 0.38 -4.41
N ILE A 156 6.37 0.29 -5.14
CA ILE A 156 6.36 -0.15 -6.53
C ILE A 156 6.01 1.06 -7.39
N ARG A 157 6.93 1.44 -8.26
CA ARG A 157 6.69 2.46 -9.27
C ARG A 157 6.36 1.79 -10.61
N TYR A 158 5.23 2.18 -11.18
CA TYR A 158 4.75 1.75 -12.49
C TYR A 158 4.11 2.97 -13.17
N LYS A 159 4.50 3.26 -14.42
CA LYS A 159 4.15 4.53 -15.09
C LYS A 159 4.48 5.75 -14.18
N GLU A 160 3.54 6.69 -13.94
CA GLU A 160 3.65 7.75 -12.92
C GLU A 160 3.14 7.38 -11.52
N HIS A 161 2.60 6.17 -11.34
CA HIS A 161 2.06 5.77 -10.05
C HIS A 161 3.13 5.13 -9.17
N MET A 162 2.97 5.32 -7.86
CA MET A 162 3.78 4.68 -6.85
C MET A 162 2.86 4.16 -5.76
N ASP A 163 2.83 2.83 -5.62
CA ASP A 163 2.09 2.17 -4.55
C ASP A 163 3.03 1.80 -3.41
N ASN A 164 2.49 1.71 -2.20
CA ASN A 164 3.15 1.09 -1.07
C ASN A 164 2.57 -0.32 -0.85
N LEU A 165 3.42 -1.35 -0.87
CA LEU A 165 3.02 -2.76 -0.71
C LEU A 165 2.49 -3.13 0.68
N TYR A 166 2.31 -2.16 1.58
CA TYR A 166 1.63 -2.35 2.87
C TYR A 166 0.09 -2.33 2.78
N GLU A 167 -0.49 -2.21 1.59
CA GLU A 167 -1.95 -2.22 1.43
C GLU A 167 -2.59 -3.60 1.70
N PRO A 168 -3.86 -3.63 2.14
CA PRO A 168 -4.64 -4.85 2.35
C PRO A 168 -4.89 -5.68 1.07
N TYR A 169 -4.40 -5.26 -0.09
CA TYR A 169 -4.49 -5.99 -1.37
C TYR A 169 -3.24 -6.84 -1.66
N PHE A 170 -2.14 -6.60 -0.96
CA PHE A 170 -0.90 -7.36 -1.13
C PHE A 170 -0.86 -8.53 -0.15
N ARG A 171 -0.40 -9.69 -0.63
CA ARG A 171 -0.32 -10.92 0.17
C ARG A 171 1.14 -11.34 0.29
N TYR A 172 1.59 -11.46 1.53
CA TYR A 172 2.99 -11.66 1.91
C TYR A 172 3.17 -13.05 2.51
N TYR A 173 4.24 -13.75 2.11
CA TYR A 173 4.69 -14.93 2.83
C TYR A 173 6.20 -15.13 2.72
N ASN A 174 6.74 -15.69 3.80
CA ASN A 174 8.14 -16.02 3.93
C ASN A 174 8.35 -17.52 3.76
N ARG A 175 9.06 -17.89 2.71
CA ARG A 175 9.66 -19.22 2.61
C ARG A 175 10.99 -19.18 3.35
N ASN A 176 10.99 -19.77 4.54
CA ASN A 176 12.23 -20.12 5.22
C ASN A 176 12.56 -21.57 4.89
N ASN A 177 13.38 -21.79 3.86
CA ASN A 177 14.00 -23.10 3.69
C ASN A 177 15.32 -23.12 4.49
N LYS A 178 15.88 -24.31 4.75
CA LYS A 178 17.13 -24.45 5.54
C LYS A 178 18.33 -23.66 4.98
N LYS A 179 18.26 -23.08 3.77
CA LYS A 179 19.38 -22.47 3.03
C LYS A 179 19.17 -20.99 2.65
N SER A 180 17.95 -20.47 2.66
CA SER A 180 17.64 -19.11 2.22
C SER A 180 16.33 -18.61 2.81
N PHE A 181 16.30 -17.31 3.13
CA PHE A 181 15.07 -16.61 3.47
C PHE A 181 14.56 -15.87 2.25
N VAL A 182 13.37 -16.22 1.81
CA VAL A 182 12.76 -15.67 0.60
C VAL A 182 11.39 -15.16 0.97
N THR A 183 11.10 -13.93 0.59
CA THR A 183 9.75 -13.41 0.58
C THR A 183 9.20 -13.43 -0.84
N THR A 184 7.95 -13.87 -0.99
CA THR A 184 7.18 -13.64 -2.21
C THR A 184 5.95 -12.80 -1.90
N VAL A 185 5.69 -11.81 -2.75
CA VAL A 185 4.51 -10.95 -2.68
C VAL A 185 3.70 -11.17 -3.95
N LEU A 186 2.40 -11.46 -3.81
CA LEU A 186 1.46 -11.56 -4.93
C LEU A 186 0.65 -10.27 -5.04
N PHE A 187 0.38 -9.83 -6.28
CA PHE A 187 -0.39 -8.62 -6.56
C PHE A 187 -1.14 -8.71 -7.88
N GLU A 188 -2.00 -7.72 -8.12
CA GLU A 188 -2.64 -7.52 -9.42
C GLU A 188 -1.58 -7.31 -10.52
N PRO A 189 -1.81 -7.75 -11.75
CA PRO A 189 -0.86 -7.55 -12.85
C PRO A 189 -0.46 -6.08 -13.03
N LYS A 190 0.84 -5.78 -13.12
CA LYS A 190 1.39 -4.42 -13.33
C LYS A 190 2.65 -4.45 -14.19
N LYS A 191 2.90 -3.37 -14.93
CA LYS A 191 4.19 -3.14 -15.61
C LYS A 191 5.09 -2.28 -14.72
N ILE A 192 5.94 -2.93 -13.94
CA ILE A 192 6.74 -2.29 -12.89
C ILE A 192 8.07 -1.75 -13.44
N ASN A 193 8.29 -0.45 -13.33
CA ASN A 193 9.54 0.19 -13.74
C ASN A 193 10.60 0.15 -12.63
N GLU A 194 10.18 0.21 -11.37
CA GLU A 194 11.09 0.26 -10.23
C GLU A 194 10.45 -0.33 -8.97
N VAL A 195 11.24 -1.05 -8.18
CA VAL A 195 10.87 -1.49 -6.82
C VAL A 195 11.88 -0.90 -5.83
N ILE A 196 11.38 -0.19 -4.83
CA ILE A 196 12.18 0.47 -3.80
C ILE A 196 11.93 -0.21 -2.47
N PHE A 197 12.98 -0.66 -1.80
CA PHE A 197 12.92 -1.26 -0.47
C PHE A 197 13.58 -0.33 0.54
N GLU A 198 12.89 -0.03 1.64
CA GLU A 198 13.43 0.72 2.77
C GLU A 198 13.55 -0.17 4.01
N PHE A 199 14.64 -0.04 4.75
CA PHE A 199 14.95 -0.85 5.93
C PHE A 199 15.29 0.02 7.13
N GLU A 200 15.00 -0.48 8.34
CA GLU A 200 15.43 0.18 9.58
C GLU A 200 16.95 0.09 9.78
N HIS A 201 17.57 -0.99 9.29
CA HIS A 201 18.98 -1.30 9.44
C HIS A 201 19.69 -1.47 8.09
N PRO A 202 21.00 -1.19 8.02
CA PRO A 202 21.78 -1.41 6.80
C PRO A 202 21.72 -2.87 6.33
N ILE A 203 21.54 -3.05 5.02
CA ILE A 203 21.47 -4.39 4.42
C ILE A 203 22.75 -4.77 3.68
N ASN A 204 23.01 -6.07 3.60
CA ASN A 204 24.08 -6.61 2.79
C ASN A 204 23.68 -6.55 1.31
N THR A 205 24.31 -5.64 0.56
CA THR A 205 24.04 -5.43 -0.86
C THR A 205 24.61 -6.54 -1.75
N GLU A 206 25.56 -7.36 -1.26
CA GLU A 206 26.20 -8.41 -2.05
C GLU A 206 25.28 -9.62 -2.27
N ASN A 207 24.36 -9.88 -1.34
CA ASN A 207 23.39 -10.98 -1.42
C ASN A 207 21.93 -10.50 -1.46
N ALA A 208 21.72 -9.20 -1.69
CA ALA A 208 20.41 -8.61 -1.86
C ALA A 208 19.82 -9.02 -3.22
N SER A 209 18.67 -9.70 -3.19
CA SER A 209 18.00 -10.18 -4.39
C SER A 209 16.59 -9.63 -4.47
N CYS A 210 16.21 -9.12 -5.65
CA CYS A 210 14.83 -8.85 -6.02
C CYS A 210 14.64 -9.32 -7.46
N LYS A 211 13.52 -10.00 -7.73
CA LYS A 211 13.08 -10.41 -9.08
C LYS A 211 11.58 -10.16 -9.18
N LEU A 212 11.12 -9.78 -10.37
CA LEU A 212 9.69 -9.84 -10.68
C LEU A 212 9.36 -11.18 -11.31
N LEU A 213 8.14 -11.65 -11.11
CA LEU A 213 7.61 -12.85 -11.71
C LEU A 213 6.38 -12.48 -12.55
N SER A 214 6.39 -12.96 -13.80
CA SER A 214 5.22 -12.97 -14.67
C SER A 214 4.60 -14.36 -14.63
N ARG A 215 3.52 -14.52 -13.87
CA ARG A 215 2.79 -15.79 -13.77
C ARG A 215 1.56 -15.76 -14.64
N SER A 216 1.46 -16.67 -15.59
CA SER A 216 0.20 -16.95 -16.28
C SER A 216 -0.50 -18.14 -15.62
N TYR A 217 -1.82 -18.11 -15.60
CA TYR A 217 -2.67 -19.10 -14.97
C TYR A 217 -3.56 -19.78 -16.00
N SER A 218 -3.89 -21.05 -15.74
CA SER A 218 -4.78 -21.83 -16.59
C SER A 218 -6.21 -21.29 -16.57
N ASP A 219 -7.02 -21.55 -17.60
CA ASP A 219 -8.44 -21.19 -17.62
C ASP A 219 -9.30 -22.15 -16.78
N ASN A 220 -10.61 -21.86 -16.64
CA ASN A 220 -11.59 -22.74 -15.97
C ASN A 220 -11.27 -23.07 -14.49
N ASN A 221 -10.74 -22.10 -13.76
CA ASN A 221 -10.39 -22.25 -12.36
C ASN A 221 -11.63 -22.29 -11.48
N LYS A 222 -11.82 -23.40 -10.77
CA LYS A 222 -12.92 -23.57 -9.85
C LYS A 222 -12.61 -24.50 -8.71
N VAL A 223 -13.38 -24.37 -7.65
CA VAL A 223 -13.43 -25.31 -6.53
C VAL A 223 -14.85 -25.70 -6.25
N ASP A 224 -15.06 -27.01 -6.12
CA ASP A 224 -16.34 -27.60 -5.74
C ASP A 224 -16.19 -28.20 -4.34
N ILE A 225 -17.09 -27.83 -3.43
CA ILE A 225 -17.10 -28.24 -2.02
C ILE A 225 -18.44 -28.91 -1.74
N LEU A 226 -18.41 -30.20 -1.41
CA LEU A 226 -19.60 -30.94 -0.99
C LEU A 226 -19.93 -30.56 0.46
N ILE A 227 -21.15 -30.06 0.66
CA ILE A 227 -21.70 -29.71 1.98
C ILE A 227 -22.74 -30.76 2.35
N GLU A 228 -22.45 -31.55 3.38
CA GLU A 228 -23.44 -32.45 3.96
C GLU A 228 -24.50 -31.64 4.73
N ASN A 229 -25.77 -32.00 4.55
CA ASN A 229 -26.90 -31.37 5.24
C ASN A 229 -27.76 -32.43 5.97
N PRO A 230 -27.21 -33.10 7.00
CA PRO A 230 -27.94 -34.15 7.71
C PRO A 230 -29.18 -33.60 8.46
N TYR A 231 -29.17 -32.30 8.79
CA TYR A 231 -30.24 -31.63 9.53
C TYR A 231 -31.41 -31.15 8.66
N LYS A 232 -31.37 -31.37 7.33
CA LYS A 232 -32.37 -30.90 6.38
C LYS A 232 -32.66 -29.40 6.51
N ILE A 233 -31.60 -28.61 6.72
CA ILE A 233 -31.67 -27.15 6.80
C ILE A 233 -32.12 -26.61 5.44
N LYS A 234 -33.00 -25.60 5.47
CA LYS A 234 -33.56 -24.96 4.26
C LYS A 234 -32.76 -23.77 3.77
N THR A 235 -32.04 -23.10 4.66
CA THR A 235 -31.34 -21.86 4.35
C THR A 235 -29.98 -21.88 5.00
N PHE A 236 -28.94 -21.66 4.22
CA PHE A 236 -27.59 -21.42 4.72
C PHE A 236 -27.18 -19.98 4.40
N ASN A 237 -26.41 -19.38 5.28
CA ASN A 237 -25.69 -18.14 5.05
C ASN A 237 -24.22 -18.48 4.79
N ILE A 238 -23.64 -17.81 3.82
CA ILE A 238 -22.20 -17.85 3.53
C ILE A 238 -21.63 -16.45 3.76
N THR A 239 -20.57 -16.36 4.55
CA THR A 239 -19.87 -15.09 4.80
C THR A 239 -18.42 -15.24 4.37
N LYS A 240 -17.94 -14.33 3.52
CA LYS A 240 -16.53 -14.26 3.15
C LYS A 240 -15.81 -13.22 4.02
N LYS A 241 -14.59 -13.52 4.45
CA LYS A 241 -13.82 -12.65 5.36
C LYS A 241 -13.19 -11.44 4.64
N SER A 242 -13.02 -11.53 3.33
CA SER A 242 -12.31 -10.53 2.53
C SER A 242 -13.26 -9.72 1.63
N SER A 243 -13.10 -8.40 1.65
CA SER A 243 -13.72 -7.45 0.72
C SER A 243 -12.99 -7.37 -0.63
N GLU A 244 -12.08 -8.31 -0.91
CA GLU A 244 -11.26 -8.36 -2.12
C GLU A 244 -12.08 -8.08 -3.39
N VAL A 245 -11.54 -7.18 -4.22
CA VAL A 245 -12.01 -6.80 -5.58
C VAL A 245 -11.71 -7.92 -6.58
N ILE A 246 -11.58 -9.15 -6.10
CA ILE A 246 -11.41 -10.33 -6.93
C ILE A 246 -12.82 -10.83 -7.26
N PRO A 247 -13.25 -10.80 -8.53
CA PRO A 247 -14.57 -11.27 -8.91
C PRO A 247 -14.58 -12.80 -8.84
N LEU A 248 -14.79 -13.31 -7.64
CA LEU A 248 -15.16 -14.69 -7.42
C LEU A 248 -16.67 -14.81 -7.53
N ILE A 249 -17.16 -15.70 -8.39
CA ILE A 249 -18.57 -16.10 -8.38
C ILE A 249 -18.71 -17.30 -7.45
N PHE A 250 -19.62 -17.19 -6.49
CA PHE A 250 -20.06 -18.30 -5.67
C PHE A 250 -21.37 -18.81 -6.23
N GLN A 251 -21.50 -20.12 -6.39
CA GLN A 251 -22.70 -20.79 -6.86
C GLN A 251 -23.00 -22.00 -5.98
N TYR A 252 -24.22 -22.49 -6.00
CA TYR A 252 -24.56 -23.76 -5.37
C TYR A 252 -25.50 -24.61 -6.23
N THR A 253 -25.49 -25.92 -5.99
CA THR A 253 -26.44 -26.86 -6.60
C THR A 253 -26.84 -27.96 -5.64
N GLU A 254 -28.11 -28.35 -5.65
CA GLU A 254 -28.59 -29.54 -4.96
C GLU A 254 -28.62 -30.78 -5.87
N ASP A 255 -28.52 -30.64 -7.19
CA ASP A 255 -28.63 -31.75 -8.15
C ASP A 255 -27.35 -32.10 -8.88
N GLY A 256 -26.32 -31.27 -8.76
CA GLY A 256 -25.02 -31.48 -9.40
C GLY A 256 -24.95 -30.97 -10.84
N PHE A 257 -26.06 -30.52 -11.42
CA PHE A 257 -26.15 -30.11 -12.82
C PHE A 257 -26.41 -28.62 -12.96
N THR A 258 -27.42 -28.09 -12.26
CA THR A 258 -27.84 -26.69 -12.38
C THR A 258 -27.30 -25.90 -11.20
N PHE A 259 -26.37 -24.99 -11.47
CA PHE A 259 -25.78 -24.10 -10.47
C PHE A 259 -26.52 -22.76 -10.44
N LYS A 260 -26.83 -22.28 -9.22
CA LYS A 260 -27.45 -20.98 -8.95
C LYS A 260 -26.42 -20.05 -8.33
N ASP A 261 -26.31 -18.83 -8.84
CA ASP A 261 -25.42 -17.81 -8.29
C ASP A 261 -25.85 -17.38 -6.88
N ILE A 262 -24.86 -17.07 -6.05
CA ILE A 262 -25.03 -16.52 -4.70
C ILE A 262 -24.67 -15.04 -4.75
N THR A 263 -25.67 -14.19 -4.54
CA THR A 263 -25.47 -12.74 -4.44
C THR A 263 -25.08 -12.38 -3.01
N PHE A 264 -24.01 -11.60 -2.85
CA PHE A 264 -23.56 -11.10 -1.54
C PHE A 264 -24.07 -9.68 -1.27
N SER A 265 -24.42 -9.41 -0.01
CA SER A 265 -24.73 -8.08 0.49
C SER A 265 -23.45 -7.23 0.67
N LYS A 266 -23.62 -5.96 1.07
CA LYS A 266 -22.49 -5.07 1.40
C LYS A 266 -21.66 -5.59 2.58
N GLU A 267 -22.30 -6.32 3.48
CA GLU A 267 -21.70 -6.97 4.65
C GLU A 267 -20.99 -8.31 4.30
N LEU A 268 -20.84 -8.62 3.00
CA LEU A 268 -20.18 -9.83 2.51
C LEU A 268 -20.88 -11.13 2.92
N GLU A 269 -22.20 -11.07 3.10
CA GLU A 269 -23.06 -12.21 3.41
C GLU A 269 -23.94 -12.57 2.20
N GLY A 270 -23.97 -13.87 1.85
CA GLY A 270 -24.83 -14.43 0.83
C GLY A 270 -25.79 -15.46 1.42
N ILE A 271 -26.98 -15.60 0.84
CA ILE A 271 -28.00 -16.54 1.29
C ILE A 271 -28.16 -17.66 0.27
N ILE A 272 -28.18 -18.90 0.76
CA ILE A 272 -28.32 -20.14 -0.01
C ILE A 272 -29.65 -20.80 0.39
N PRO A 273 -30.73 -20.61 -0.39
CA PRO A 273 -31.97 -21.35 -0.18
C PRO A 273 -31.91 -22.73 -0.82
N LEU A 274 -32.05 -23.78 -0.03
CA LEU A 274 -32.16 -25.17 -0.49
C LEU A 274 -33.64 -25.53 -0.68
N GLU A 275 -34.00 -26.00 -1.87
CA GLU A 275 -35.37 -26.41 -2.21
C GLU A 275 -35.64 -27.85 -1.76
N LYS A 276 -34.64 -28.72 -1.91
CA LYS A 276 -34.72 -30.16 -1.61
C LYS A 276 -34.23 -30.49 -0.20
N ASN A 277 -33.63 -29.52 0.50
CA ASN A 277 -33.11 -29.63 1.87
C ASN A 277 -32.12 -30.80 2.03
N ARG A 278 -31.31 -31.06 0.99
CA ARG A 278 -30.35 -32.16 0.97
C ARG A 278 -28.92 -31.64 0.93
N ALA A 279 -27.94 -32.55 0.89
CA ALA A 279 -26.56 -32.17 0.64
C ALA A 279 -26.46 -31.40 -0.69
N PHE A 280 -25.57 -30.41 -0.73
CA PHE A 280 -25.41 -29.54 -1.88
C PHE A 280 -23.93 -29.31 -2.16
N THR A 281 -23.61 -28.92 -3.39
CA THR A 281 -22.25 -28.54 -3.77
C THR A 281 -22.17 -27.03 -3.84
N LEU A 282 -21.25 -26.45 -3.08
CA LEU A 282 -20.83 -25.06 -3.24
C LEU A 282 -19.71 -25.00 -4.27
N ARG A 283 -19.86 -24.14 -5.29
CA ARG A 283 -18.85 -23.90 -6.32
C ARG A 283 -18.34 -22.49 -6.22
N ILE A 284 -17.03 -22.33 -6.32
CA ILE A 284 -16.36 -21.02 -6.35
C ILE A 284 -15.58 -20.94 -7.66
N LEU A 285 -15.86 -19.91 -8.45
CA LEU A 285 -15.32 -19.68 -9.79
C LEU A 285 -14.54 -18.37 -9.83
N SER A 286 -13.48 -18.35 -10.62
CA SER A 286 -12.77 -17.14 -11.02
C SER A 286 -13.53 -16.47 -12.18
N ASP A 287 -14.27 -15.37 -11.93
CA ASP A 287 -15.00 -14.62 -12.97
C ASP A 287 -14.10 -13.60 -13.64
N ASN A 288 -13.27 -14.14 -14.51
CA ASN A 288 -12.27 -13.41 -15.24
C ASN A 288 -12.85 -12.50 -16.33
N ASP A 289 -14.07 -12.79 -16.83
CA ASP A 289 -14.72 -12.02 -17.89
C ASP A 289 -15.16 -10.62 -17.39
N LYS A 290 -15.41 -10.45 -16.09
CA LYS A 290 -15.67 -9.14 -15.47
C LYS A 290 -14.40 -8.32 -15.21
N LEU A 291 -13.21 -8.94 -15.24
CA LEU A 291 -11.91 -8.25 -15.11
C LEU A 291 -11.42 -7.69 -16.44
N ILE A 292 -12.14 -7.91 -17.55
CA ILE A 292 -11.93 -7.16 -18.78
C ILE A 292 -12.16 -5.69 -18.41
N ALA A 293 -11.06 -5.00 -18.10
CA ALA A 293 -11.03 -3.58 -17.88
C ALA A 293 -11.66 -2.95 -19.12
N LYS A 294 -12.94 -2.61 -19.04
CA LYS A 294 -13.54 -1.70 -20.01
C LYS A 294 -12.58 -0.54 -20.07
N LYS A 295 -12.23 -0.11 -21.29
CA LYS A 295 -11.47 1.11 -21.57
C LYS A 295 -12.26 2.31 -21.03
N GLU A 296 -12.38 2.43 -19.73
CA GLU A 296 -12.96 3.57 -19.07
C GLU A 296 -11.84 4.58 -19.00
N LYS A 297 -11.86 5.45 -20.01
CA LYS A 297 -11.12 6.70 -19.97
C LYS A 297 -11.76 7.54 -18.88
N THR A 298 -11.19 7.50 -17.68
CA THR A 298 -11.63 8.41 -16.62
C THR A 298 -11.06 9.79 -16.93
N ILE A 299 -11.96 10.77 -16.97
CA ILE A 299 -11.63 12.18 -17.11
C ILE A 299 -11.59 12.76 -15.70
N GLU A 300 -10.45 13.30 -15.29
CA GLU A 300 -10.27 13.92 -13.98
C GLU A 300 -9.78 15.38 -14.15
N PHE A 301 -10.10 16.20 -13.17
CA PHE A 301 -9.61 17.59 -13.06
C PHE A 301 -8.60 17.66 -11.93
N GLU A 302 -7.46 18.26 -12.22
CA GLU A 302 -6.39 18.44 -11.24
C GLU A 302 -5.96 19.91 -11.18
N GLU A 303 -5.50 20.33 -10.01
CA GLU A 303 -4.92 21.65 -9.76
C GLU A 303 -3.52 21.46 -9.15
N LYS A 304 -2.52 22.12 -9.71
CA LYS A 304 -1.14 22.08 -9.25
C LYS A 304 -0.64 23.47 -8.87
N PHE A 305 0.00 23.56 -7.72
CA PHE A 305 0.65 24.79 -7.28
C PHE A 305 2.02 24.93 -7.94
N SER A 306 2.32 26.10 -8.52
CA SER A 306 3.49 26.29 -9.40
C SER A 306 4.82 25.98 -8.72
N LYS A 307 4.95 26.19 -7.41
CA LYS A 307 6.16 25.85 -6.65
C LYS A 307 6.44 24.35 -6.55
N GLU A 308 5.41 23.51 -6.61
CA GLU A 308 5.54 22.05 -6.47
C GLU A 308 6.02 21.38 -7.76
N ILE A 309 5.78 22.03 -8.88
CA ILE A 309 6.07 21.53 -10.24
C ILE A 309 7.16 22.34 -10.93
N HIS A 310 7.80 23.29 -10.24
CA HIS A 310 8.88 24.12 -10.77
C HIS A 310 10.16 23.29 -10.91
N THR A 311 10.65 23.14 -12.15
CA THR A 311 11.83 22.31 -12.46
C THR A 311 13.03 23.12 -12.95
N GLY A 312 12.83 24.40 -13.26
CA GLY A 312 13.89 25.29 -13.74
C GLY A 312 13.34 26.66 -14.11
N PHE A 313 14.21 27.58 -14.54
CA PHE A 313 13.86 28.96 -14.84
C PHE A 313 12.69 29.09 -15.83
N GLY A 314 11.51 29.47 -15.34
CA GLY A 314 10.29 29.56 -16.15
C GLY A 314 9.76 28.20 -16.67
N ILE A 315 10.16 27.08 -16.07
CA ILE A 315 9.77 25.72 -16.51
C ILE A 315 9.01 25.00 -15.40
N TYR A 316 7.80 24.57 -15.74
CA TYR A 316 6.89 23.86 -14.85
C TYR A 316 6.50 22.52 -15.48
N GLN A 317 6.78 21.43 -14.77
CA GLN A 317 6.57 20.07 -15.26
C GLN A 317 5.29 19.48 -14.67
N LEU A 318 4.29 19.24 -15.53
CA LEU A 318 3.08 18.51 -15.13
C LEU A 318 3.35 17.00 -15.13
N PRO A 319 2.50 16.18 -14.44
CA PRO A 319 2.65 14.74 -14.42
C PRO A 319 2.86 14.17 -15.83
N LEU A 320 3.83 13.27 -15.98
CA LEU A 320 4.07 12.57 -17.24
C LEU A 320 2.88 11.64 -17.54
N GLY A 321 2.81 11.03 -18.74
CA GLY A 321 1.90 9.89 -19.06
C GLY A 321 0.40 10.17 -19.10
N GLU A 322 -0.05 11.31 -18.59
CA GLU A 322 -1.41 11.79 -18.71
C GLU A 322 -1.63 12.57 -20.00
N LYS A 323 -2.76 12.33 -20.68
CA LYS A 323 -3.17 13.15 -21.82
C LYS A 323 -3.90 14.38 -21.31
N ILE A 324 -3.18 15.49 -21.21
CA ILE A 324 -3.72 16.79 -20.79
C ILE A 324 -4.40 17.48 -21.99
N SER A 325 -5.64 17.92 -21.80
CA SER A 325 -6.37 18.69 -22.83
C SER A 325 -5.98 20.17 -22.75
N PHE A 326 -5.27 20.69 -23.75
CA PHE A 326 -4.77 22.07 -23.76
C PHE A 326 -5.87 23.11 -23.51
N GLU A 327 -7.06 22.86 -24.06
CA GLU A 327 -8.24 23.73 -24.04
C GLU A 327 -8.80 23.93 -22.63
N THR A 328 -8.45 23.01 -21.71
CA THR A 328 -8.89 22.98 -20.32
C THR A 328 -7.86 23.55 -19.35
N ILE A 329 -6.67 23.90 -19.83
CA ILE A 329 -5.63 24.50 -18.98
C ILE A 329 -6.06 25.92 -18.61
N GLU A 330 -6.08 26.19 -17.31
CA GLU A 330 -6.32 27.50 -16.72
C GLU A 330 -5.16 27.84 -15.78
N ILE A 331 -4.61 29.05 -15.92
CA ILE A 331 -3.56 29.55 -15.03
C ILE A 331 -4.17 30.61 -14.12
N ILE A 332 -4.04 30.39 -12.81
CA ILE A 332 -4.72 31.16 -11.79
C ILE A 332 -3.68 31.82 -10.89
N PHE A 333 -3.69 33.13 -10.82
CA PHE A 333 -2.83 33.91 -9.93
C PHE A 333 -3.62 34.29 -8.68
N PRO A 334 -3.15 33.93 -7.47
CA PRO A 334 -3.75 34.41 -6.24
C PRO A 334 -3.53 35.93 -6.11
N THR A 335 -4.44 36.61 -5.41
CA THR A 335 -4.40 38.07 -5.21
C THR A 335 -3.05 38.55 -4.70
N SER A 336 -2.43 37.82 -3.77
CA SER A 336 -1.10 38.14 -3.24
C SER A 336 0.02 38.15 -4.29
N SER A 337 -0.02 37.23 -5.26
CA SER A 337 0.93 37.25 -6.39
C SER A 337 0.68 38.44 -7.31
N VAL A 338 -0.59 38.77 -7.57
CA VAL A 338 -0.95 39.88 -8.44
C VAL A 338 -0.60 41.23 -7.81
N GLU A 339 -0.85 41.41 -6.52
CA GLU A 339 -0.42 42.59 -5.78
C GLU A 339 1.09 42.76 -5.82
N LYS A 340 1.84 41.67 -5.66
CA LYS A 340 3.30 41.68 -5.78
C LYS A 340 3.75 42.07 -7.20
N ILE A 341 3.13 41.51 -8.25
CA ILE A 341 3.38 41.89 -9.64
C ILE A 341 3.12 43.40 -9.84
N LYS A 342 1.98 43.91 -9.36
CA LYS A 342 1.61 45.33 -9.46
C LYS A 342 2.62 46.22 -8.76
N ASN A 343 3.08 45.83 -7.56
CA ASN A 343 4.10 46.56 -6.81
C ASN A 343 5.45 46.59 -7.54
N ASP A 344 5.89 45.45 -8.08
CA ASP A 344 7.17 45.34 -8.80
C ASP A 344 7.15 46.14 -10.13
N LEU A 345 5.97 46.38 -10.71
CA LEU A 345 5.77 47.20 -11.91
C LEU A 345 5.53 48.69 -11.63
N GLY A 346 5.30 49.07 -10.36
CA GLY A 346 5.08 50.45 -9.93
C GLY A 346 3.97 51.18 -10.70
N GLU A 347 4.29 52.34 -11.27
CA GLU A 347 3.34 53.17 -12.03
C GLU A 347 2.75 52.45 -13.26
N ASN A 348 3.42 51.40 -13.75
CA ASN A 348 3.00 50.61 -14.92
C ASN A 348 2.13 49.40 -14.56
N HIS A 349 1.64 49.28 -13.33
CA HIS A 349 0.81 48.17 -12.86
C HIS A 349 -0.43 47.86 -13.73
N LYS A 350 -0.97 48.85 -14.47
CA LYS A 350 -2.11 48.65 -15.38
C LYS A 350 -1.84 47.64 -16.50
N ILE A 351 -0.57 47.35 -16.79
CA ILE A 351 -0.20 46.34 -17.79
C ILE A 351 -0.67 44.94 -17.42
N VAL A 352 -0.88 44.68 -16.12
CA VAL A 352 -1.44 43.43 -15.59
C VAL A 352 -2.80 43.12 -16.20
N GLU A 353 -3.63 44.13 -16.41
CA GLU A 353 -4.98 43.99 -16.99
C GLU A 353 -4.95 43.54 -18.46
N LYS A 354 -3.78 43.62 -19.13
CA LYS A 354 -3.63 43.15 -20.51
C LYS A 354 -3.55 41.64 -20.62
N PHE A 355 -3.09 40.94 -19.58
CA PHE A 355 -2.87 39.49 -19.60
C PHE A 355 -3.58 38.74 -18.47
N LEU A 356 -4.01 39.42 -17.41
CA LEU A 356 -4.84 38.86 -16.34
C LEU A 356 -6.25 39.46 -16.38
N ASN A 357 -7.24 38.61 -16.15
CA ASN A 357 -8.63 38.99 -15.96
C ASN A 357 -9.07 38.64 -14.54
N GLU A 358 -9.68 39.60 -13.86
CA GLU A 358 -10.23 39.39 -12.52
C GLU A 358 -11.68 38.88 -12.61
N LYS A 359 -11.96 37.78 -11.91
CA LYS A 359 -13.31 37.28 -11.69
C LYS A 359 -13.45 36.85 -10.24
N GLU A 360 -14.41 37.43 -9.53
CA GLU A 360 -14.71 37.05 -8.14
C GLU A 360 -13.46 37.09 -7.22
N GLN A 361 -12.61 38.11 -7.38
CA GLN A 361 -11.35 38.29 -6.63
C GLN A 361 -10.28 37.21 -6.91
N ILE A 362 -10.44 36.44 -7.98
CA ILE A 362 -9.45 35.48 -8.49
C ILE A 362 -8.97 35.96 -9.86
N TYR A 363 -7.65 35.94 -10.09
CA TYR A 363 -7.07 36.42 -11.34
C TYR A 363 -6.71 35.26 -12.25
N PHE A 364 -7.23 35.28 -13.47
CA PHE A 364 -7.00 34.25 -14.48
C PHE A 364 -6.15 34.79 -15.62
N LEU A 365 -5.19 34.00 -16.10
CA LEU A 365 -4.52 34.30 -17.36
C LEU A 365 -5.55 34.28 -18.50
N LEU A 366 -5.55 35.33 -19.31
CA LEU A 366 -6.37 35.38 -20.51
C LEU A 366 -5.92 34.30 -21.51
N LYS A 367 -6.87 33.56 -22.09
CA LYS A 367 -6.57 32.40 -22.95
C LYS A 367 -5.68 32.71 -24.15
N ASN A 368 -5.70 33.94 -24.68
CA ASN A 368 -4.80 34.36 -25.77
C ASN A 368 -3.31 34.42 -25.38
N PHE A 369 -3.01 34.47 -24.07
CA PHE A 369 -1.65 34.36 -23.54
C PHE A 369 -1.24 32.90 -23.24
N LEU A 370 -2.14 31.94 -23.37
CA LEU A 370 -1.82 30.52 -23.32
C LEU A 370 -1.69 29.98 -24.75
N LYS A 371 -0.52 29.43 -25.09
CA LYS A 371 -0.18 28.99 -26.45
C LYS A 371 0.30 27.54 -26.46
N THR A 372 0.00 26.81 -27.53
CA THR A 372 0.63 25.50 -27.76
C THR A 372 2.06 25.69 -28.25
N ASN A 373 2.97 24.83 -27.80
CA ASN A 373 4.38 24.86 -28.20
C ASN A 373 4.64 24.36 -29.64
N SER A 374 3.64 24.43 -30.52
CA SER A 374 3.79 24.07 -31.92
C SER A 374 4.63 25.13 -32.62
N GLU A 375 5.95 24.89 -32.63
CA GLU A 375 6.99 25.63 -33.35
C GLU A 375 7.34 27.00 -32.76
N ASN A 376 8.32 27.10 -31.85
CA ASN A 376 9.16 28.31 -31.76
C ASN A 376 10.45 28.16 -30.93
N LYS A 377 11.59 28.61 -31.51
CA LYS A 377 12.88 28.85 -30.84
C LYS A 377 12.85 29.96 -29.75
N ARG A 378 11.67 30.50 -29.40
CA ARG A 378 11.51 31.55 -28.37
C ARG A 378 11.64 31.01 -26.94
N ASN A 379 11.36 29.73 -26.69
CA ASN A 379 11.33 29.18 -25.33
C ASN A 379 12.70 29.18 -24.62
N GLU A 380 13.80 28.98 -25.35
CA GLU A 380 15.14 29.06 -24.76
C GLU A 380 15.47 30.49 -24.29
N LYS A 381 14.92 31.51 -24.97
CA LYS A 381 15.18 32.92 -24.62
C LYS A 381 14.42 33.36 -23.37
N LEU A 382 13.23 32.80 -23.11
CA LEU A 382 12.39 33.15 -21.95
C LEU A 382 13.07 32.86 -20.60
N LYS A 383 13.96 31.86 -20.56
CA LYS A 383 14.73 31.52 -19.35
C LYS A 383 15.64 32.67 -18.89
N TYR A 384 16.08 33.51 -19.82
CA TYR A 384 16.96 34.67 -19.56
C TYR A 384 16.18 35.96 -19.27
N VAL A 385 14.85 35.91 -19.20
CA VAL A 385 14.00 37.10 -18.96
C VAL A 385 13.49 37.07 -17.52
N ASP A 386 14.28 37.62 -16.60
CA ASP A 386 14.06 37.57 -15.15
C ASP A 386 13.57 38.90 -14.53
N ASN A 387 13.44 39.94 -15.34
CA ASN A 387 12.95 41.27 -14.96
C ASN A 387 11.57 41.55 -15.55
N ILE A 388 10.56 41.70 -14.68
CA ILE A 388 9.17 41.92 -15.08
C ILE A 388 8.92 43.25 -15.79
N ASN A 389 9.78 44.26 -15.59
CA ASN A 389 9.62 45.58 -16.20
C ASN A 389 9.66 45.55 -17.74
N ILE A 390 10.23 44.50 -18.33
CA ILE A 390 10.24 44.30 -19.78
C ILE A 390 8.85 44.16 -20.40
N LEU A 391 7.83 43.80 -19.59
CA LEU A 391 6.45 43.75 -20.06
C LEU A 391 5.98 45.09 -20.64
N GLN A 392 6.56 46.21 -20.18
CA GLN A 392 6.27 47.56 -20.67
C GLN A 392 6.53 47.71 -22.17
N SER A 393 7.59 47.07 -22.67
CA SER A 393 7.97 47.12 -24.08
C SER A 393 7.44 45.92 -24.88
N ASP A 394 7.24 44.77 -24.25
CA ASP A 394 6.74 43.56 -24.91
C ASP A 394 5.81 42.73 -24.01
N ASN A 395 4.51 42.85 -24.25
CA ASN A 395 3.49 42.08 -23.51
C ASN A 395 3.52 40.60 -23.87
N ASP A 396 4.11 40.19 -25.01
CA ASP A 396 4.19 38.76 -25.38
C ASP A 396 5.08 37.95 -24.43
N LEU A 397 5.89 38.62 -23.59
CA LEU A 397 6.67 37.97 -22.55
C LEU A 397 5.79 37.51 -21.36
N ALA A 398 4.50 37.85 -21.36
CA ALA A 398 3.49 37.28 -20.45
C ALA A 398 2.90 35.94 -20.95
N ASN A 399 3.30 35.46 -22.14
CA ASN A 399 2.77 34.22 -22.71
C ASN A 399 3.27 32.98 -21.95
N PHE A 400 2.37 32.00 -21.80
CA PHE A 400 2.64 30.66 -21.31
C PHE A 400 2.53 29.66 -22.47
N PHE A 401 3.51 28.76 -22.59
CA PHE A 401 3.63 27.81 -23.69
C PHE A 401 3.52 26.39 -23.16
N PHE A 402 2.47 25.66 -23.54
CA PHE A 402 2.27 24.28 -23.14
C PHE A 402 2.76 23.31 -24.23
N ASP A 403 3.66 22.40 -23.86
CA ASP A 403 4.13 21.30 -24.68
C ASP A 403 3.42 20.00 -24.29
N LYS A 404 2.51 19.56 -25.16
CA LYS A 404 1.72 18.34 -24.97
C LYS A 404 2.54 17.05 -25.03
N ASN A 405 3.74 17.07 -25.61
CA ASN A 405 4.56 15.86 -25.75
C ASN A 405 5.39 15.61 -24.50
N THR A 406 5.83 16.68 -23.84
CA THR A 406 6.63 16.61 -22.62
C THR A 406 5.83 16.95 -21.36
N ASN A 407 4.54 17.30 -21.50
CA ASN A 407 3.69 17.84 -20.42
C ASN A 407 4.35 19.01 -19.67
N THR A 408 5.04 19.87 -20.41
CA THR A 408 5.82 20.98 -19.83
C THR A 408 5.15 22.32 -20.15
N LEU A 409 5.02 23.18 -19.15
CA LEU A 409 4.60 24.57 -19.31
C LEU A 409 5.82 25.50 -19.16
N CYS A 410 6.09 26.30 -20.19
CA CYS A 410 7.18 27.27 -20.22
C CYS A 410 6.66 28.71 -20.19
N THR A 411 7.31 29.61 -19.46
CA THR A 411 7.02 31.05 -19.44
C THR A 411 8.31 31.84 -19.16
N SER A 412 8.23 33.18 -19.10
CA SER A 412 9.35 34.03 -18.69
C SER A 412 9.77 33.75 -17.25
N SER A 413 11.08 33.69 -16.97
CA SER A 413 11.61 33.28 -15.66
C SER A 413 11.30 34.26 -14.53
N PHE A 414 10.92 35.51 -14.82
CA PHE A 414 10.40 36.41 -13.77
C PHE A 414 9.13 35.88 -13.10
N PHE A 415 8.33 35.04 -13.78
CA PHE A 415 7.13 34.44 -13.17
C PHE A 415 7.46 33.48 -12.02
N ASP A 416 8.69 32.98 -11.92
CA ASP A 416 9.14 32.15 -10.80
C ASP A 416 9.03 32.88 -9.45
N LYS A 417 9.03 34.22 -9.47
CA LYS A 417 8.91 35.07 -8.27
C LYS A 417 7.45 35.25 -7.81
N TYR A 418 6.47 34.82 -8.61
CA TYR A 418 5.04 35.03 -8.40
C TYR A 418 4.30 33.68 -8.45
N PRO A 419 3.93 33.12 -7.28
CA PRO A 419 3.23 31.84 -7.25
C PRO A 419 1.90 31.84 -8.04
N PHE A 420 1.55 30.74 -8.68
CA PHE A 420 0.28 30.57 -9.40
C PHE A 420 -0.18 29.10 -9.32
N PHE A 421 -1.42 28.84 -9.73
CA PHE A 421 -1.97 27.50 -9.88
C PHE A 421 -2.21 27.19 -11.35
N ILE A 422 -2.06 25.92 -11.71
CA ILE A 422 -2.43 25.40 -13.02
C ILE A 422 -3.53 24.38 -12.80
N LYS A 423 -4.69 24.64 -13.36
CA LYS A 423 -5.82 23.72 -13.38
C LYS A 423 -5.93 23.12 -14.77
N TYR A 424 -6.13 21.81 -14.88
CA TYR A 424 -6.26 21.13 -16.17
C TYR A 424 -7.10 19.86 -16.05
N GLN A 425 -7.67 19.45 -17.19
CA GLN A 425 -8.32 18.16 -17.36
C GLN A 425 -7.34 17.18 -17.99
N HIS A 426 -7.23 15.98 -17.41
CA HIS A 426 -6.41 14.92 -17.95
C HIS A 426 -7.19 13.61 -18.13
N GLN A 427 -6.70 12.76 -19.02
CA GLN A 427 -7.24 11.42 -19.26
C GLN A 427 -6.29 10.38 -18.69
N LYS A 428 -6.77 9.58 -17.73
CA LYS A 428 -6.03 8.45 -17.17
C LYS A 428 -6.22 7.22 -18.06
N GLU A 429 -5.13 6.57 -18.47
CA GLU A 429 -5.18 5.29 -19.19
C GLU A 429 -4.87 4.14 -18.23
N ASN A 430 -5.91 3.39 -17.84
CA ASN A 430 -5.76 2.15 -17.09
C ASN A 430 -5.02 1.11 -17.96
N GLU A 431 -4.09 0.37 -17.34
CA GLU A 431 -3.40 -0.74 -18.02
C GLU A 431 -4.38 -1.89 -18.25
N ASP A 432 -4.37 -2.45 -19.46
CA ASP A 432 -5.14 -3.64 -19.81
C ASP A 432 -4.22 -4.85 -19.76
N PHE A 433 -4.63 -5.86 -19.01
CA PHE A 433 -3.89 -7.10 -18.81
C PHE A 433 -4.78 -8.27 -19.17
N SER A 434 -4.21 -9.28 -19.83
CA SER A 434 -4.92 -10.53 -20.03
C SER A 434 -5.35 -11.10 -18.66
N GLN A 435 -6.58 -11.59 -18.59
CA GLN A 435 -7.13 -12.31 -17.45
C GLN A 435 -6.24 -13.48 -16.95
N ASN A 436 -5.36 -13.97 -17.83
CA ASN A 436 -4.45 -15.06 -17.52
C ASN A 436 -3.38 -14.65 -16.52
N TYR A 437 -3.17 -13.36 -16.26
CA TYR A 437 -2.21 -12.88 -15.26
C TYR A 437 -2.87 -12.58 -13.89
N PHE A 438 -4.19 -12.59 -13.76
CA PHE A 438 -4.84 -12.30 -12.47
C PHE A 438 -4.74 -13.47 -11.50
N THR A 439 -4.11 -13.22 -10.34
CA THR A 439 -3.92 -14.17 -9.26
C THR A 439 -5.11 -14.12 -8.29
N ASN A 440 -6.10 -15.00 -8.48
CA ASN A 440 -7.23 -15.06 -7.55
C ASN A 440 -6.86 -15.89 -6.32
N ILE A 441 -7.13 -15.33 -5.13
CA ILE A 441 -6.79 -15.91 -3.84
C ILE A 441 -8.06 -15.98 -2.99
N LEU A 442 -8.32 -17.11 -2.35
CA LEU A 442 -9.42 -17.26 -1.39
C LEU A 442 -8.88 -17.81 -0.07
N PHE A 443 -9.06 -17.06 1.03
CA PHE A 443 -8.45 -17.37 2.32
C PHE A 443 -9.38 -18.10 3.29
N GLU A 444 -10.58 -17.54 3.52
CA GLU A 444 -11.51 -18.08 4.51
C GLU A 444 -12.94 -17.69 4.14
N PHE A 445 -13.85 -18.64 4.36
CA PHE A 445 -15.27 -18.35 4.44
C PHE A 445 -15.95 -19.21 5.50
N SER A 446 -17.12 -18.79 5.95
CA SER A 446 -17.94 -19.56 6.89
C SER A 446 -19.30 -19.84 6.30
N LEU A 447 -19.82 -21.02 6.61
CA LEU A 447 -21.16 -21.45 6.24
C LEU A 447 -21.96 -21.72 7.52
N LYS A 448 -23.14 -21.12 7.63
CA LYS A 448 -24.03 -21.22 8.80
C LYS A 448 -25.42 -21.58 8.32
N GLY A 449 -26.21 -22.37 9.04
CA GLY A 449 -27.55 -22.78 8.60
C GLY A 449 -28.46 -23.23 9.73
#